data_AF-A0A2T1E1S4-F1
#
_entry.id   AF-A0A2T1E1S4-F1
#
_cell.length_a   1.000
_cell.length_b   1.000
_cell.length_c   1.000
_cell.angle_alpha   90.00
_cell.angle_beta   90.00
_cell.angle_gamma   90.00
#
_symmetry.space_group_name_H-M   'P 1'
#
loop_
_entity.id
_entity.type
_entity.pdbx_description
1 polymer ?
#
loop_
_entity_poly.entity_id
_entity_poly.type
_entity_poly.pdbx_seq_one_letter_code
_entity_poly.pdbx_strand_id
1 'polypeptide(L)' 'MIHVTLIAGTYEPTQCGVANDTDRLRTHLNKLGVQSVVMTTYDAAQTAQNPNVKCYRFCA' A
#
# COMPACT_ATOMS: atom_id res chain seq x y z
N MET A 1 -4.80 0.52 -19.76
CA MET A 1 -4.04 0.01 -18.59
C MET A 1 -4.55 0.76 -17.37
N ILE A 2 -5.02 0.05 -16.34
CA ILE A 2 -5.61 0.67 -15.14
C ILE A 2 -4.55 0.75 -14.05
N HIS A 3 -4.42 1.92 -13.42
CA HIS A 3 -3.59 2.13 -12.23
C HIS A 3 -4.48 2.54 -11.06
N VAL A 4 -4.30 1.89 -9.91
CA VAL A 4 -5.05 2.17 -8.70
C VAL A 4 -4.12 2.66 -7.60
N THR A 5 -4.43 3.81 -7.01
CA THR A 5 -3.75 4.32 -5.82
C THR A 5 -4.63 4.07 -4.59
N LEU A 6 -4.08 3.34 -3.62
CA LEU A 6 -4.74 3.01 -2.35
C LEU A 6 -4.20 3.97 -1.29
N ILE A 7 -5.03 4.85 -0.72
CA ILE A 7 -4.61 5.77 0.36
C ILE A 7 -5.01 5.15 1.70
N ALA A 8 -4.04 4.90 2.57
CA ALA A 8 -4.24 4.25 3.86
C ALA A 8 -3.50 4.99 5.00
N GLY A 9 -4.11 5.10 6.17
CA GLY A 9 -3.50 5.76 7.34
C GLY A 9 -2.28 5.01 7.88
N THR A 10 -2.52 3.81 8.42
CA THR A 10 -1.49 2.83 8.77
C THR A 10 -1.44 1.73 7.71
N TYR A 11 -0.24 1.23 7.41
CA TYR A 11 -0.06 0.10 6.50
C TYR A 11 1.09 -0.77 6.99
N GLU A 12 0.73 -1.81 7.75
CA GLU A 12 1.65 -2.86 8.17
C GLU A 12 1.02 -4.21 7.78
N PRO A 13 1.41 -4.81 6.64
CA PRO A 13 0.73 -5.98 6.08
C PRO A 13 0.80 -7.23 6.99
N THR A 14 1.74 -7.27 7.92
CA THR A 14 1.90 -8.31 8.94
C THR A 14 0.86 -8.21 10.07
N GLN A 15 0.14 -7.08 10.18
CA GLN A 15 -0.91 -6.87 11.18
C GLN A 15 -2.31 -7.11 10.60
N CYS A 16 -3.22 -7.57 11.46
CA CYS A 16 -4.63 -7.79 11.11
C CYS A 16 -5.39 -6.48 10.82
N GLY A 17 -6.53 -6.59 10.13
CA GLY A 17 -7.45 -5.49 9.86
C GLY A 17 -7.23 -4.84 8.49
N VAL A 18 -7.47 -3.53 8.40
CA VAL A 18 -7.50 -2.79 7.13
C VAL A 18 -6.20 -2.91 6.33
N ALA A 19 -5.04 -3.02 6.99
CA ALA A 19 -3.75 -3.22 6.32
C ALA A 19 -3.68 -4.57 5.58
N ASN A 20 -4.14 -5.67 6.21
CA ASN A 20 -4.25 -6.99 5.61
C ASN A 20 -5.25 -7.01 4.45
N ASP A 21 -6.42 -6.39 4.63
CA ASP A 21 -7.42 -6.31 3.56
C ASP A 21 -6.90 -5.50 2.35
N THR A 22 -6.15 -4.42 2.63
CA THR A 22 -5.50 -3.61 1.58
C THR A 22 -4.45 -4.42 0.82
N ASP A 23 -3.64 -5.25 1.50
CA ASP A 23 -2.67 -6.11 0.82
C ASP A 23 -3.32 -7.25 0.03
N ARG A 24 -4.41 -7.84 0.55
CA ARG A 24 -5.23 -8.82 -0.19
C ARG A 24 -5.83 -8.22 -1.46
N LEU A 25 -6.37 -7.00 -1.38
CA LEU A 25 -6.89 -6.27 -2.54
C LEU A 25 -5.77 -6.01 -3.56
N ARG A 26 -4.63 -5.48 -3.12
CA ARG A 26 -3.45 -5.24 -3.96
C ARG A 26 -3.01 -6.50 -4.70
N THR A 27 -2.96 -7.62 -3.98
CA THR A 27 -2.61 -8.93 -4.54
C THR A 27 -3.60 -9.39 -5.60
N HIS A 28 -4.91 -9.20 -5.39
CA HIS A 28 -5.93 -9.55 -6.38
C HIS A 28 -5.88 -8.65 -7.61
N LEU A 29 -5.67 -7.35 -7.44
CA LEU A 29 -5.49 -6.41 -8.55
C LEU A 29 -4.30 -6.82 -9.43
N ASN A 30 -3.17 -7.19 -8.80
CA ASN A 30 -2.00 -7.66 -9.54
C ASN A 30 -2.29 -8.92 -10.36
N LYS A 31 -3.04 -9.89 -9.81
CA LYS A 31 -3.49 -11.10 -10.55
C LYS A 31 -4.36 -10.78 -11.76
N LEU A 32 -5.06 -9.65 -11.75
CA LEU A 32 -5.88 -9.16 -12.86
C LEU A 32 -5.09 -8.27 -13.84
N GLY A 33 -3.76 -8.14 -13.65
CA GLY A 33 -2.92 -7.26 -14.46
C GLY A 33 -3.13 -5.76 -14.17
N VAL A 34 -3.78 -5.42 -13.06
CA VAL A 34 -4.00 -4.04 -12.62
C VAL A 34 -2.84 -3.62 -11.72
N GLN A 35 -2.14 -2.56 -12.12
CA GLN A 35 -1.05 -2.01 -11.31
C GLN A 35 -1.62 -1.22 -10.14
N SER A 36 -1.01 -1.38 -8.97
CA SER A 36 -1.45 -0.68 -7.75
C SER A 36 -0.28 -0.23 -6.89
N VAL A 37 -0.47 0.92 -6.23
CA VAL A 37 0.48 1.51 -5.27
C VAL A 37 -0.27 1.89 -4.00
N VAL A 38 0.35 1.64 -2.85
CA VAL A 38 -0.19 2.09 -1.55
C VAL A 38 0.49 3.40 -1.17
N MET A 39 -0.28 4.42 -0.86
CA MET A 39 0.17 5.69 -0.30
C MET A 39 -0.24 5.76 1.18
N THR A 40 0.72 5.96 2.07
CA THR A 40 0.50 5.98 3.51
C THR A 40 1.35 7.02 4.22
N THR A 41 1.27 7.11 5.55
CA THR A 41 2.13 8.00 6.35
C THR A 41 3.61 7.60 6.22
N TYR A 42 4.52 8.53 6.48
CA TYR A 42 5.97 8.26 6.40
C TYR A 42 6.38 7.11 7.32
N ASP A 43 5.92 7.14 8.58
CA ASP A 43 6.24 6.12 9.58
C ASP A 43 5.71 4.75 9.15
N ALA A 44 4.48 4.68 8.65
CA ALA A 44 3.92 3.43 8.14
C ALA A 44 4.67 2.92 6.90
N ALA A 45 5.08 3.80 5.99
CA ALA A 45 5.86 3.41 4.81
C ALA A 45 7.24 2.86 5.18
N GLN A 46 7.90 3.46 6.18
CA GLN A 46 9.17 2.95 6.73
C GLN A 46 9.01 1.58 7.40
N THR A 47 7.96 1.40 8.20
CA THR A 47 7.67 0.12 8.86
C THR A 47 7.33 -0.99 7.88
N ALA A 48 6.61 -0.68 6.79
CA ALA A 48 6.17 -1.67 5.81
C ALA A 48 7.33 -2.35 5.06
N GLN A 49 8.50 -1.69 4.95
CA GLN A 49 9.68 -2.16 4.21
C GLN A 49 9.39 -2.70 2.79
N ASN A 50 8.29 -2.25 2.18
CA ASN A 50 7.81 -2.75 0.89
C ASN A 50 8.01 -1.66 -0.18
N PRO A 51 8.76 -1.94 -1.26
CA PRO A 51 9.08 -0.93 -2.27
C PRO A 51 7.85 -0.39 -3.04
N ASN A 52 6.71 -1.10 -2.98
CA ASN A 52 5.43 -0.72 -3.58
C ASN A 52 4.53 0.10 -2.65
N VAL A 53 5.04 0.48 -1.49
CA VAL A 53 4.40 1.38 -0.53
C VAL A 53 5.15 2.71 -0.57
N LYS A 54 4.44 3.82 -0.68
CA LYS A 54 4.98 5.18 -0.75
C LYS A 54 4.41 6.03 0.38
N CYS A 55 5.20 6.97 0.88
CA CYS A 55 4.68 8.01 1.77
C CYS A 55 3.93 9.07 0.94
N TYR A 56 2.84 9.64 1.46
CA TYR A 56 2.11 10.72 0.75
C TYR A 56 2.71 12.11 0.96
N ARG A 57 3.66 12.28 1.89
CA ARG A 57 4.35 13.55 2.14
C ARG A 57 5.72 13.49 1.50
N PHE A 58 6.02 14.44 0.60
CA PHE A 58 7.36 14.68 0.05
C PHE A 58 8.40 14.48 1.16
N CYS A 59 9.31 13.52 0.98
CA CYS A 59 10.46 13.36 1.86
C CYS A 59 11.27 14.65 1.83
N ALA A 60 11.36 15.32 2.99
CA ALA A 60 12.44 16.24 3.29
C ALA A 60 13.64 15.42 3.78
#